data_AF-A0A819PYE0-F1
#
_entry.id   AF-A0A819PYE0-F1
#
_cell.length_a   1.000
_cell.length_b   1.000
_cell.length_c   1.000
_cell.angle_alpha   90.00
_cell.angle_beta   90.00
_cell.angle_gamma   90.00
#
_symmetry.space_group_name_H-M   'P 1'
#
loop_
_entity.id
_entity.type
_entity.pdbx_description
1 polymer ?
#
loop_
_entity_poly.entity_id
_entity_poly.type
_entity_poly.pdbx_seq_one_letter_code
_entity_poly.pdbx_strand_id
1 'polypeptide(L)'
;MKENDMKDMIEYCRKQYADNPHVLEDILTIEQDYSNHSPIWWYTLDSFLYKMLNKALRKQTIDTLYAMRVFIRHLHEQLDELGAKSRISSKTTLYRGQAMANHEFEELQTNR
;
A
#
# COMPACT_ATOMS: atom_id res chain seq x y z
N MET A 1 5.12 -15.91 12.66
CA MET A 1 5.16 -14.58 13.31
C MET A 1 3.80 -14.34 13.96
N LYS A 2 3.76 -13.77 15.16
CA LYS A 2 2.62 -13.89 16.09
C LYS A 2 1.44 -12.99 15.67
N GLU A 3 0.20 -13.41 15.95
CA GLU A 3 -1.03 -12.61 15.82
C GLU A 3 -0.92 -11.18 16.38
N ASN A 4 0.00 -10.98 17.33
CA ASN A 4 0.22 -9.71 18.01
C ASN A 4 0.67 -8.57 17.06
N ASP A 5 1.50 -8.85 16.06
CA ASP A 5 2.04 -7.78 15.20
C ASP A 5 0.98 -7.19 14.25
N MET A 6 -0.05 -7.99 13.88
CA MET A 6 -1.20 -7.49 13.10
C MET A 6 -2.10 -6.62 13.96
N LYS A 7 -2.33 -7.01 15.23
CA LYS A 7 -3.12 -6.20 16.18
C LYS A 7 -2.48 -4.83 16.39
N ASP A 8 -1.15 -4.77 16.52
CA ASP A 8 -0.42 -3.49 16.62
C ASP A 8 -0.68 -2.57 15.42
N MET A 9 -0.68 -3.14 14.21
CA MET A 9 -0.96 -2.39 12.98
C MET A 9 -2.40 -1.85 12.98
N ILE A 10 -3.37 -2.70 13.28
CA ILE A 10 -4.80 -2.33 13.31
C ILE A 10 -5.04 -1.22 14.35
N GLU A 11 -4.49 -1.35 15.54
CA GLU A 11 -4.60 -0.35 16.61
C GLU A 11 -3.96 0.98 16.21
N TYR A 12 -2.80 0.93 15.54
CA TYR A 12 -2.18 2.14 14.98
C TYR A 12 -3.09 2.80 13.93
N CYS A 13 -3.67 2.03 13.01
CA CYS A 13 -4.60 2.56 12.00
C CYS A 13 -5.85 3.19 12.64
N ARG A 14 -6.45 2.55 13.67
CA ARG A 14 -7.58 3.12 14.42
C ARG A 14 -7.26 4.48 15.01
N LYS A 15 -6.07 4.62 15.62
CA LYS A 15 -5.61 5.89 16.19
C LYS A 15 -5.41 6.98 15.14
N GLN A 16 -4.85 6.64 13.97
CA GLN A 16 -4.63 7.60 12.89
C GLN A 16 -5.91 8.10 12.23
N TYR A 17 -6.99 7.30 12.27
CA TYR A 17 -8.27 7.61 11.64
C TYR A 17 -9.43 7.68 12.64
N ALA A 18 -9.15 8.02 13.89
CA ALA A 18 -10.17 8.05 14.97
C ALA A 18 -11.37 8.94 14.63
N ASP A 19 -11.14 10.03 13.87
CA ASP A 19 -12.17 10.99 13.47
C ASP A 19 -12.81 10.67 12.12
N ASN A 20 -12.54 9.50 11.52
CA ASN A 20 -13.07 9.10 10.22
C ASN A 20 -13.85 7.79 10.31
N PRO A 21 -15.18 7.85 10.57
CA PRO A 21 -16.02 6.66 10.74
C PRO A 21 -15.97 5.68 9.57
N HIS A 22 -15.89 6.19 8.33
CA HIS A 22 -15.84 5.35 7.14
C HIS A 22 -14.55 4.52 7.09
N VAL A 23 -13.41 5.13 7.44
CA VAL A 23 -12.13 4.39 7.51
C VAL A 23 -12.12 3.42 8.69
N LEU A 24 -12.81 3.72 9.79
CA LEU A 24 -12.94 2.79 10.91
C LEU A 24 -13.72 1.52 10.52
N GLU A 25 -14.73 1.63 9.66
CA GLU A 25 -15.43 0.48 9.08
C GLU A 25 -14.49 -0.35 8.20
N ASP A 26 -13.72 0.29 7.30
CA ASP A 26 -12.70 -0.41 6.49
C ASP A 26 -11.66 -1.15 7.36
N ILE A 27 -11.22 -0.53 8.46
CA ILE A 27 -10.28 -1.14 9.41
C ILE A 27 -10.90 -2.38 10.07
N LEU A 28 -12.18 -2.32 10.42
CA LEU A 28 -12.90 -3.47 10.98
C LEU A 28 -12.98 -4.61 9.97
N THR A 29 -13.30 -4.32 8.71
CA THR A 29 -13.33 -5.31 7.62
C THR A 29 -11.96 -5.97 7.44
N ILE A 30 -10.87 -5.19 7.46
CA ILE A 30 -9.52 -5.77 7.41
C ILE A 30 -9.26 -6.65 8.63
N GLU A 31 -9.56 -6.21 9.84
CA GLU A 31 -9.30 -7.01 11.05
C GLU A 31 -10.01 -8.38 11.02
N GLN A 32 -11.23 -8.43 10.48
CA GLN A 32 -12.04 -9.64 10.41
C GLN A 32 -11.67 -10.54 9.22
N ASP A 33 -11.43 -9.95 8.05
CA ASP A 33 -11.31 -10.68 6.78
C ASP A 33 -9.89 -10.72 6.22
N TYR A 34 -8.88 -10.19 6.92
CA TYR A 34 -7.52 -10.08 6.37
C TYR A 34 -7.02 -11.39 5.75
N SER A 35 -7.21 -12.51 6.45
CA SER A 35 -6.75 -13.85 6.04
C SER A 35 -7.59 -14.47 4.92
N ASN A 36 -8.79 -13.94 4.64
CA ASN A 36 -9.68 -14.45 3.59
C ASN A 36 -9.24 -13.98 2.20
N HIS A 37 -8.38 -12.95 2.14
CA HIS A 37 -7.85 -12.38 0.90
C HIS A 37 -6.34 -12.28 0.93
N SER A 38 -5.73 -12.21 -0.26
CA SER A 38 -4.29 -12.04 -0.36
C SER A 38 -3.85 -10.59 -0.06
N PRO A 39 -2.64 -10.35 0.46
CA PRO A 39 -2.10 -9.00 0.70
C PRO A 39 -2.22 -8.03 -0.48
N ILE A 40 -2.01 -8.52 -1.71
CA ILE A 40 -2.14 -7.75 -2.96
C ILE A 40 -3.57 -7.31 -3.18
N TRP A 41 -4.56 -8.16 -2.87
CA TRP A 41 -5.96 -7.79 -3.02
C TRP A 41 -6.29 -6.56 -2.15
N TRP A 42 -5.86 -6.59 -0.88
CA TRP A 42 -5.97 -5.45 0.03
C TRP A 42 -5.20 -4.21 -0.44
N TYR A 43 -4.04 -4.41 -1.06
CA TYR A 43 -3.22 -3.32 -1.60
C TYR A 43 -3.82 -2.67 -2.86
N THR A 44 -4.53 -3.43 -3.69
CA THR A 44 -5.12 -2.91 -4.94
C THR A 44 -6.53 -2.35 -4.77
N LEU A 45 -7.18 -2.64 -3.65
CA LEU A 45 -8.41 -1.97 -3.27
C LEU A 45 -8.17 -0.46 -3.09
N ASP A 46 -9.12 0.37 -3.54
CA ASP A 46 -9.11 1.80 -3.22
C ASP A 46 -9.53 2.02 -1.76
N SER A 47 -8.65 1.64 -0.84
CA SER A 47 -8.86 1.71 0.60
C SER A 47 -7.87 2.66 1.27
N PHE A 48 -8.11 2.95 2.55
CA PHE A 48 -7.16 3.70 3.37
C PHE A 48 -5.78 3.01 3.42
N LEU A 49 -5.73 1.67 3.32
CA LEU A 49 -4.50 0.89 3.48
C LEU A 49 -3.52 1.19 2.35
N TYR A 50 -3.99 1.17 1.10
CA TYR A 50 -3.20 1.58 -0.07
C TYR A 50 -2.70 3.02 0.07
N LYS A 51 -3.59 3.94 0.43
CA LYS A 51 -3.29 5.38 0.56
C LYS A 51 -2.26 5.65 1.65
N MET A 52 -2.44 5.04 2.83
CA MET A 52 -1.56 5.16 3.99
C MET A 52 -0.17 4.61 3.68
N LEU A 53 -0.09 3.38 3.16
CA LEU A 53 1.19 2.74 2.86
C LEU A 53 1.98 3.55 1.82
N ASN A 54 1.35 3.93 0.71
CA ASN A 54 2.03 4.67 -0.34
C ASN A 54 2.45 6.06 0.11
N LYS A 55 1.65 6.73 0.93
CA LYS A 55 2.05 8.02 1.53
C LYS A 55 3.25 7.83 2.45
N ALA A 56 3.26 6.78 3.27
CA ALA A 56 4.35 6.49 4.20
C ALA A 56 5.66 6.16 3.48
N LEU A 57 5.60 5.38 2.40
CA LEU A 57 6.76 5.07 1.55
C LEU A 57 7.31 6.33 0.87
N ARG A 58 6.45 7.19 0.32
CA ARG A 58 6.88 8.44 -0.34
C ARG A 58 7.49 9.45 0.63
N LYS A 59 6.93 9.57 1.83
CA LYS A 59 7.37 10.54 2.84
C LYS A 59 8.35 9.96 3.86
N GLN A 60 8.67 8.68 3.76
CA GLN A 60 9.52 7.94 4.70
C GLN A 60 9.10 8.12 6.17
N THR A 61 7.80 8.09 6.45
CA THR A 61 7.28 8.23 7.82
C THR A 61 7.54 6.95 8.61
N ILE A 62 8.67 6.92 9.33
CA ILE A 62 9.21 5.72 10.01
C ILE A 62 8.18 5.06 10.92
N ASP A 63 7.43 5.82 11.72
CA ASP A 63 6.43 5.27 12.64
C ASP A 63 5.33 4.50 11.89
N THR A 64 4.83 5.06 10.79
CA THR A 64 3.82 4.39 9.95
C THR A 64 4.41 3.17 9.26
N LEU A 65 5.63 3.24 8.73
CA LEU A 65 6.29 2.09 8.11
C LEU A 65 6.53 0.95 9.12
N TYR A 66 6.92 1.30 10.35
CA TYR A 66 7.11 0.34 11.43
C TYR A 66 5.79 -0.29 11.88
N ALA A 67 4.71 0.50 11.99
CA ALA A 67 3.38 -0.02 12.28
C ALA A 67 2.88 -0.95 11.17
N MET A 68 3.14 -0.61 9.90
CA MET A 68 2.75 -1.40 8.73
C MET A 68 3.72 -2.53 8.37
N ARG A 69 4.77 -2.78 9.17
CA ARG A 69 5.85 -3.74 8.89
C ARG A 69 5.33 -5.14 8.50
N VAL A 70 4.25 -5.59 9.12
CA VAL A 70 3.63 -6.90 8.85
C VAL A 70 3.03 -6.94 7.46
N PHE A 71 2.20 -5.94 7.15
CA PHE A 71 1.55 -5.85 5.85
C PHE A 71 2.57 -5.67 4.72
N ILE A 72 3.60 -4.85 4.94
CA ILE A 72 4.71 -4.67 4.00
C ILE A 72 5.39 -6.01 3.72
N ARG A 73 5.71 -6.79 4.75
CA ARG A 73 6.34 -8.10 4.54
C ARG A 73 5.43 -9.04 3.77
N HIS A 74 4.17 -9.18 4.15
CA HIS A 74 3.25 -10.07 3.44
C HIS A 74 3.05 -9.64 1.98
N LEU A 75 2.98 -8.33 1.73
CA LEU A 75 2.89 -7.79 0.37
C LEU A 75 4.15 -8.11 -0.44
N HIS A 76 5.33 -7.93 0.16
CA HIS A 76 6.61 -8.25 -0.47
C HIS A 76 6.73 -9.75 -0.79
N GLU A 77 6.44 -10.63 0.17
CA GLU A 77 6.45 -12.08 -0.01
C GLU A 77 5.54 -12.49 -1.18
N GLN A 78 4.33 -11.91 -1.25
CA GLN A 78 3.43 -12.21 -2.35
C GLN A 78 3.92 -11.67 -3.71
N LEU A 79 4.50 -10.47 -3.73
CA LEU A 79 5.07 -9.89 -4.95
C LEU A 79 6.26 -10.71 -5.46
N ASP A 80 7.13 -11.18 -4.57
CA ASP A 80 8.26 -12.05 -4.91
C ASP A 80 7.77 -13.37 -5.50
N GLU A 81 6.77 -14.00 -4.87
CA GLU A 81 6.18 -15.23 -5.39
C GLU A 81 5.57 -15.03 -6.78
N LEU A 82 4.81 -13.96 -6.98
CA LEU A 82 4.22 -13.64 -8.28
C LEU A 82 5.29 -13.29 -9.31
N GLY A 83 6.33 -12.56 -8.91
CA GLY A 83 7.46 -12.20 -9.75
C GLY A 83 8.20 -13.44 -10.23
N ALA A 84 8.50 -14.39 -9.33
CA ALA A 84 9.14 -15.65 -9.65
C ALA A 84 8.28 -16.56 -10.55
N LYS A 85 6.95 -16.53 -10.38
CA LYS A 85 5.99 -17.23 -11.25
C LYS A 85 5.80 -16.54 -12.60
N SER A 86 6.02 -15.23 -12.66
CA SER A 86 5.85 -14.45 -13.89
C SER A 86 6.95 -14.80 -14.89
N ARG A 87 6.56 -15.19 -16.10
CA ARG A 87 7.48 -15.40 -17.23
C ARG A 87 7.86 -14.08 -17.90
N ILE A 88 8.02 -12.99 -17.12
CA ILE A 88 8.49 -11.70 -17.64
C ILE A 88 10.01 -11.84 -17.86
N SER A 89 10.39 -12.66 -18.84
CA SER A 89 11.77 -12.82 -19.29
C SER A 89 12.13 -11.82 -20.41
N SER A 90 11.14 -11.06 -20.89
CA SER A 90 11.27 -10.07 -21.94
C SER A 90 10.92 -8.66 -21.46
N LYS A 91 11.58 -7.67 -22.06
CA LYS A 91 11.27 -6.25 -21.87
C LYS A 91 9.79 -6.01 -22.17
N THR A 92 9.01 -5.77 -21.13
CA THR A 92 7.56 -5.54 -21.23
C THR A 92 7.27 -4.06 -21.10
N THR A 93 6.45 -3.52 -22.00
CA THR A 93 6.01 -2.13 -21.92
C THR A 93 4.75 -2.05 -21.06
N LEU A 94 4.79 -1.20 -20.04
CA LEU A 94 3.67 -0.91 -19.15
C LEU A 94 3.30 0.57 -19.28
N TYR A 95 2.06 0.89 -18.95
CA TYR A 95 1.54 2.26 -19.00
C TYR A 95 1.08 2.68 -17.61
N ARG A 96 1.36 3.93 -17.24
CA ARG A 96 0.91 4.55 -16.00
C ARG A 96 0.43 5.97 -16.29
N GLY A 97 -0.81 6.26 -15.96
CA GLY A 97 -1.32 7.62 -15.96
C GLY A 97 -0.73 8.43 -14.80
N GLN A 98 -0.27 9.64 -15.07
CA GLN A 98 0.19 10.58 -14.06
C GLN A 98 -0.49 11.93 -14.30
N ALA A 99 -1.23 12.40 -13.29
CA ALA A 99 -1.71 13.78 -13.26
C ALA A 99 -0.52 14.70 -12.95
N MET A 100 -0.47 15.83 -13.65
CA MET A 100 0.64 16.78 -13.60
C MET A 100 0.10 18.18 -13.88
N ALA A 101 0.68 19.20 -13.25
CA ALA A 101 0.34 20.58 -13.56
C ALA A 101 0.94 21.00 -14.92
N ASN A 102 0.26 21.89 -15.65
CA ASN A 102 0.74 22.30 -16.99
C ASN A 102 2.17 22.85 -16.97
N HIS A 103 2.55 23.61 -15.95
CA HIS A 103 3.91 24.15 -15.83
C HIS A 103 4.97 23.04 -15.65
N GLU A 104 4.71 22.01 -14.85
CA GLU A 104 5.60 20.85 -14.69
C GLU A 104 5.75 20.08 -16.03
N PHE A 105 4.68 20.01 -16.81
CA PHE A 105 4.70 19.38 -18.12
C PHE A 105 5.53 20.18 -19.14
N GLU A 106 5.41 21.50 -19.14
CA GLU A 106 6.20 22.42 -19.98
C GLU A 106 7.70 22.35 -19.63
N GLU A 107 8.06 22.28 -18.35
CA GLU A 107 9.44 22.07 -17.89
C GLU A 107 10.03 20.74 -18.38
N LEU A 108 9.25 19.66 -18.39
CA LEU A 108 9.70 18.37 -18.91
C LEU A 108 9.93 18.37 -20.43
N GLN A 109 9.17 19.18 -21.18
CA GLN A 109 9.38 19.30 -22.62
C GLN A 109 10.66 20.06 -22.99
N THR A 110 11.14 20.93 -22.10
CA THR A 110 12.27 21.83 -22.35
C THR A 110 13.61 21.32 -21.80
N ASN A 111 13.59 20.40 -20.82
CA ASN A 111 14.79 19.70 -20.34
C ASN A 111 15.21 18.60 -21.32
N ARG A 112 16.08 18.96 -22.27
CA ARG A 112 16.67 18.05 -23.27
C ARG A 112 18.06 17.57 -22.87
#